data_AF-A0A2U2ZPG1-F1
#
_entry.id   AF-A0A2U2ZPG1-F1
#
_cell.length_a   1.000
_cell.length_b   1.000
_cell.length_c   1.000
_cell.angle_alpha   90.00
_cell.angle_beta   90.00
_cell.angle_gamma   90.00
#
_symmetry.space_group_name_H-M   'P 1'
#
loop_
_entity.id
_entity.type
_entity.pdbx_description
1 polymer ?
#
loop_
_entity_poly.entity_id
_entity_poly.type
_entity_poly.pdbx_seq_one_letter_code
_entity_poly.pdbx_strand_id
1 'polypeptide(L)'
;MCTSPEHGSEHARAGAGRRSFLRATALLGAAATAGAALPTVAEAASESRRRPDTDSRRFTLAVMPDTQYLFDGPSIDKAPVEASLRYLLEQGGRDDENIVFLSHLGDLTQNGAAAEVAAISEAFKLLDRRGVGYSVLAGNHDVKSSTTDQRGATPYLDAFGPDRFKGKSTFGGASADGYNTFHLFRAAGREWMVLALDWRLSEQGYAWAKDVLAAHPKTPAILTTHELVVEDDTLSTYGQQLWDRLVEDHDQIFLTLNGHYWPAARATRKNAAGHDVHLHLTNYQNRYFGGAAMIRLYRFDLDRNVIDVETVSPWILGRAGKDLNELERQEIELSGDADRFTVNIDFADRFAGFAPVPARPARPVARILVPGTVAYWRFDSAVTDKVRDLSGHGNDLGVVTVGGGTLGWASDHHPDQPGHGSLEFRGSKSPLKGAYLRTVDGAPLNSATFDAGYTIEAFYRLPADWDPAHHAWSGIVSRTGTGGAAGKTADDPDEPLATLSLSNDREPQWAMRPLNQEGIATNWGQETPLETWWHLAVVNDGRHTTLYVEGCPVVRNPKAASTGITSVGLPWLLGGYEYGGTIDQILHGRLGDVRVVERALPVTSFMNH
;
A
#
# COMPACT_ATOMS: atom_id res chain seq x y z
N MET A 1 49.70 30.62 -25.45
CA MET A 1 50.36 29.36 -25.03
C MET A 1 49.64 28.86 -23.80
N CYS A 2 49.14 27.60 -23.87
CA CYS A 2 48.86 26.65 -22.79
C CYS A 2 47.81 27.06 -21.72
N THR A 3 46.52 26.70 -21.83
CA THR A 3 45.82 25.40 -21.59
C THR A 3 45.19 25.30 -20.18
N SER A 4 43.87 25.05 -20.18
CA SER A 4 42.96 24.71 -19.07
C SER A 4 43.35 23.42 -18.31
N PRO A 5 42.63 23.02 -17.23
CA PRO A 5 41.32 22.36 -17.37
C PRO A 5 40.24 22.76 -16.36
N GLU A 6 39.05 22.22 -16.62
CA GLU A 6 37.70 22.62 -16.26
C GLU A 6 37.10 21.93 -15.02
N HIS A 7 36.00 22.54 -14.56
CA HIS A 7 34.76 22.05 -13.94
C HIS A 7 34.69 20.66 -13.27
N GLY A 8 34.23 20.69 -12.01
CA GLY A 8 33.52 19.61 -11.35
C GLY A 8 32.10 20.05 -10.96
N SER A 9 31.12 19.22 -11.30
CA SER A 9 29.67 19.35 -11.07
C SER A 9 29.27 19.13 -9.61
N GLU A 10 28.49 20.05 -9.03
CA GLU A 10 27.77 19.81 -7.77
C GLU A 10 26.48 19.02 -8.02
N HIS A 11 26.47 17.75 -7.60
CA HIS A 11 25.24 16.99 -7.41
C HIS A 11 24.62 17.33 -6.04
N ALA A 12 23.34 17.70 -6.07
CA ALA A 12 22.52 17.97 -4.90
C ALA A 12 22.38 16.71 -4.02
N ARG A 13 22.92 16.76 -2.79
CA ARG A 13 22.65 15.77 -1.73
C ARG A 13 21.27 16.05 -1.11
N ALA A 14 20.28 15.24 -1.47
CA ALA A 14 18.95 15.29 -0.87
C ALA A 14 18.87 14.44 0.42
N GLY A 15 18.48 15.08 1.53
CA GLY A 15 17.42 14.61 2.44
C GLY A 15 17.63 13.41 3.38
N ALA A 16 18.63 12.54 3.23
CA ALA A 16 18.66 11.26 3.97
C ALA A 16 19.12 11.32 5.44
N GLY A 17 19.86 12.35 5.86
CA GLY A 17 20.48 12.40 7.20
C GLY A 17 19.52 12.76 8.36
N ARG A 18 18.34 13.34 8.09
CA ARG A 18 17.46 13.85 9.15
C ARG A 18 16.70 12.75 9.92
N ARG A 19 16.42 11.59 9.31
CA ARG A 19 15.67 10.51 9.97
C ARG A 19 16.51 9.69 10.96
N SER A 20 17.78 9.44 10.65
CA SER A 20 18.70 8.76 11.58
C SER A 20 19.05 9.63 12.79
N PHE A 21 19.22 10.95 12.58
CA PHE A 21 19.41 11.90 13.68
C PHE A 21 18.21 11.93 14.62
N LEU A 22 16.97 11.86 14.10
CA LEU A 22 15.72 11.80 14.88
C LEU A 22 15.55 10.47 15.65
N ARG A 23 15.99 9.33 15.09
CA ARG A 23 16.02 8.04 15.83
C ARG A 23 17.01 8.06 17.00
N ALA A 24 18.16 8.72 16.85
CA ALA A 24 19.11 8.93 17.95
C ALA A 24 18.62 9.96 18.98
N THR A 25 17.86 10.99 18.57
CA THR A 25 17.31 11.99 19.51
C THR A 25 16.11 11.51 20.32
N ALA A 26 15.36 10.52 19.83
CA ALA A 26 14.26 9.91 20.60
C ALA A 26 14.75 9.16 21.86
N LEU A 27 16.04 8.84 21.96
CA LEU A 27 16.69 8.26 23.13
C LEU A 27 17.33 9.30 24.09
N LEU A 28 17.23 10.60 23.80
CA LEU A 28 18.00 11.66 24.48
C LEU A 28 17.15 12.68 25.27
N GLY A 29 15.89 12.38 25.58
CA GLY A 29 15.02 13.30 26.31
C GLY A 29 15.06 13.16 27.84
N ALA A 30 16.16 13.53 28.51
CA ALA A 30 16.15 14.16 29.86
C ALA A 30 17.56 14.33 30.46
N ALA A 31 18.17 15.51 30.28
CA ALA A 31 19.15 16.02 31.24
C ALA A 31 19.32 17.55 31.10
N ALA A 32 18.64 18.32 31.96
CA ALA A 32 19.11 19.63 32.42
C ALA A 32 18.55 19.93 33.81
N THR A 33 19.45 20.28 34.73
CA THR A 33 19.29 20.34 36.19
C THR A 33 18.73 21.65 36.73
N ALA A 34 17.78 21.60 37.66
CA ALA A 34 17.71 22.51 38.83
C ALA A 34 16.84 21.85 39.93
N GLY A 35 17.38 21.76 41.15
CA GLY A 35 16.97 20.75 42.14
C GLY A 35 15.74 21.03 43.00
N ALA A 36 15.16 19.94 43.50
CA ALA A 36 14.56 19.79 44.83
C ALA A 36 14.12 18.32 45.01
N ALA A 37 14.54 17.70 46.13
CA ALA A 37 14.03 16.49 46.79
C ALA A 37 13.59 15.28 45.91
N LEU A 38 14.36 14.18 46.00
CA LEU A 38 13.99 12.88 45.44
C LEU A 38 12.88 12.21 46.28
N PRO A 39 11.70 11.87 45.70
CA PRO A 39 11.06 10.61 46.00
C PRO A 39 11.63 9.56 45.03
N THR A 40 12.06 8.42 45.58
CA THR A 40 12.33 7.21 44.81
C THR A 40 11.05 6.76 44.13
N VAL A 41 10.81 7.20 42.90
CA VAL A 41 9.83 6.60 42.02
C VAL A 41 10.61 5.62 41.18
N ALA A 42 10.49 4.34 41.52
CA ALA A 42 10.81 3.27 40.61
C ALA A 42 10.00 3.51 39.34
N GLU A 43 10.66 3.95 38.29
CA GLU A 43 10.06 4.15 36.97
C GLU A 43 9.83 2.76 36.37
N ALA A 44 8.73 2.13 36.81
CA ALA A 44 8.11 1.07 36.07
C ALA A 44 7.56 1.71 34.79
N ALA A 45 8.42 1.82 33.77
CA ALA A 45 7.98 2.08 32.41
C ALA A 45 6.92 1.02 32.08
N SER A 46 5.67 1.45 31.91
CA SER A 46 4.64 0.57 31.38
C SER A 46 5.04 0.24 29.94
N GLU A 47 5.73 -0.88 29.74
CA GLU A 47 5.93 -1.45 28.42
C GLU A 47 4.56 -1.84 27.88
N SER A 48 3.92 -0.90 27.19
CA SER A 48 2.68 -1.16 26.50
C SER A 48 2.96 -2.29 25.50
N ARG A 49 2.33 -3.45 25.72
CA ARG A 49 2.24 -4.57 24.77
C ARG A 49 1.50 -4.09 23.52
N ARG A 50 2.15 -3.28 22.69
CA ARG A 50 1.57 -2.94 21.39
C ARG A 50 1.86 -4.13 20.48
N ARG A 51 0.83 -4.95 20.28
CA ARG A 51 0.86 -6.07 19.33
C ARG A 51 0.98 -5.49 17.91
N PRO A 52 1.56 -6.24 16.95
CA PRO A 52 1.56 -5.81 15.56
C PRO A 52 0.14 -5.52 15.08
N ASP A 53 -0.03 -4.45 14.30
CA ASP A 53 -1.29 -4.11 13.64
C ASP A 53 -1.43 -4.99 12.39
N THR A 54 -2.34 -5.97 12.47
CA THR A 54 -2.55 -6.95 11.40
C THR A 54 -3.35 -6.40 10.22
N ASP A 55 -4.03 -5.26 10.40
CA ASP A 55 -4.87 -4.63 9.37
C ASP A 55 -4.15 -3.45 8.69
N SER A 56 -3.07 -2.93 9.29
CA SER A 56 -2.15 -2.02 8.63
C SER A 56 -1.67 -2.59 7.29
N ARG A 57 -1.78 -1.78 6.23
CA ARG A 57 -1.27 -2.10 4.89
C ARG A 57 0.26 -2.03 4.77
N ARG A 58 0.92 -1.76 5.89
CA ARG A 58 2.38 -1.77 6.05
C ARG A 58 2.78 -2.70 7.19
N PHE A 59 3.77 -3.56 6.95
CA PHE A 59 4.34 -4.44 7.97
C PHE A 59 5.81 -4.76 7.68
N THR A 60 6.54 -5.23 8.68
CA THR A 60 7.96 -5.55 8.55
C THR A 60 8.27 -6.99 8.95
N LEU A 61 9.00 -7.69 8.08
CA LEU A 61 9.68 -8.95 8.42
C LEU A 61 11.14 -8.64 8.78
N ALA A 62 11.57 -9.04 9.97
CA ALA A 62 12.98 -8.97 10.36
C ALA A 62 13.70 -10.27 9.99
N VAL A 63 14.97 -10.15 9.59
CA VAL A 63 15.79 -11.29 9.16
C VAL A 63 17.15 -11.19 9.86
N MET A 64 17.56 -12.25 10.55
CA MET A 64 18.84 -12.35 11.26
C MET A 64 19.66 -13.49 10.67
N PRO A 65 20.77 -13.20 9.98
CA PRO A 65 21.61 -14.25 9.41
C PRO A 65 22.85 -14.57 10.28
N ASP A 66 23.32 -15.81 10.19
CA ASP A 66 24.72 -16.23 10.41
C ASP A 66 25.40 -15.59 11.65
N THR A 67 24.92 -15.93 12.85
CA THR A 67 25.45 -15.41 14.13
C THR A 67 26.65 -16.18 14.67
N GLN A 68 27.08 -17.23 13.97
CA GLN A 68 28.03 -18.24 14.42
C GLN A 68 29.29 -17.71 15.10
N TYR A 69 29.92 -16.64 14.59
CA TYR A 69 31.15 -16.09 15.18
C TYR A 69 30.95 -15.48 16.58
N LEU A 70 29.70 -15.16 16.95
CA LEU A 70 29.34 -14.73 18.31
C LEU A 70 29.18 -15.92 19.27
N PHE A 71 29.15 -17.15 18.76
CA PHE A 71 28.93 -18.38 19.51
C PHE A 71 29.97 -19.44 19.12
N ASP A 72 31.25 -19.13 19.38
CA ASP A 72 32.40 -19.99 19.12
C ASP A 72 33.12 -20.36 20.42
N GLY A 73 32.75 -21.50 21.01
CA GLY A 73 33.35 -22.09 22.20
C GLY A 73 33.53 -21.09 23.36
N PRO A 74 34.77 -20.79 23.79
CA PRO A 74 35.01 -19.86 24.90
C PRO A 74 34.72 -18.40 24.56
N SER A 75 34.50 -18.06 23.28
CA SER A 75 34.28 -16.69 22.79
C SER A 75 32.79 -16.30 22.72
N ILE A 76 31.89 -17.11 23.31
CA ILE A 76 30.45 -16.84 23.30
C ILE A 76 30.15 -15.43 23.85
N ASP A 77 29.54 -14.59 23.02
CA ASP A 77 28.98 -13.29 23.38
C ASP A 77 27.56 -13.14 22.83
N LYS A 78 26.59 -13.34 23.72
CA LYS A 78 25.15 -13.22 23.41
C LYS A 78 24.66 -11.78 23.34
N ALA A 79 25.44 -10.80 23.79
CA ALA A 79 24.97 -9.43 23.97
C ALA A 79 24.48 -8.78 22.64
N PRO A 80 25.14 -8.98 21.49
CA PRO A 80 24.63 -8.46 20.22
C PRO A 80 23.28 -9.07 19.80
N VAL A 81 23.11 -10.40 19.93
CA VAL A 81 21.82 -11.06 19.65
C VAL A 81 20.74 -10.54 20.59
N GLU A 82 21.01 -10.47 21.90
CA GLU A 82 20.03 -9.93 22.86
C GLU A 82 19.61 -8.50 22.53
N ALA A 83 20.52 -7.65 22.05
CA ALA A 83 20.20 -6.28 21.64
C ALA A 83 19.32 -6.24 20.37
N SER A 84 19.61 -7.06 19.38
CA SER A 84 18.77 -7.18 18.19
C SER A 84 17.37 -7.68 18.54
N LEU A 85 17.25 -8.69 19.42
CA LEU A 85 15.94 -9.17 19.88
C LEU A 85 15.18 -8.10 20.68
N ARG A 86 15.86 -7.32 21.53
CA ARG A 86 15.22 -6.18 22.25
C ARG A 86 14.75 -5.09 21.29
N TYR A 87 15.54 -4.77 20.26
CA TYR A 87 15.14 -3.82 19.24
C TYR A 87 13.83 -4.24 18.56
N LEU A 88 13.65 -5.53 18.24
CA LEU A 88 12.38 -6.02 17.68
C LEU A 88 11.21 -5.83 18.65
N LEU A 89 11.43 -6.04 19.95
CA LEU A 89 10.39 -5.84 20.97
C LEU A 89 10.02 -4.37 21.18
N GLU A 90 11.02 -3.48 21.09
CA GLU A 90 10.84 -2.04 21.28
C GLU A 90 10.23 -1.36 20.04
N GLN A 91 10.67 -1.75 18.84
CA GLN A 91 10.19 -1.17 17.59
C GLN A 91 8.95 -1.88 17.03
N GLY A 92 8.77 -3.16 17.31
CA GLY A 92 7.78 -4.00 16.63
C GLY A 92 6.33 -3.58 16.80
N GLY A 93 6.01 -2.88 17.90
CA GLY A 93 4.68 -2.32 18.11
C GLY A 93 4.46 -0.95 17.44
N ARG A 94 5.52 -0.23 17.04
CA ARG A 94 5.34 1.14 16.55
C ARG A 94 4.70 1.15 15.17
N ASP A 95 3.78 2.09 14.94
CA ASP A 95 3.00 2.16 13.68
C ASP A 95 3.90 2.40 12.45
N ASP A 96 5.10 2.96 12.64
CA ASP A 96 6.07 3.21 11.58
C ASP A 96 6.94 1.99 11.22
N GLU A 97 6.99 0.95 12.06
CA GLU A 97 7.82 -0.24 11.83
C GLU A 97 7.00 -1.53 11.76
N ASN A 98 5.99 -1.70 12.61
CA ASN A 98 5.05 -2.84 12.62
C ASN A 98 5.72 -4.20 12.32
N ILE A 99 6.69 -4.59 13.14
CA ILE A 99 7.45 -5.84 12.95
C ILE A 99 6.57 -7.01 13.36
N VAL A 100 6.19 -7.84 12.39
CA VAL A 100 5.23 -8.94 12.60
C VAL A 100 5.91 -10.28 12.89
N PHE A 101 7.14 -10.46 12.40
CA PHE A 101 7.82 -11.75 12.44
C PHE A 101 9.35 -11.62 12.27
N LEU A 102 10.11 -12.56 12.86
CA LEU A 102 11.57 -12.69 12.69
C LEU A 102 11.92 -14.03 12.03
N SER A 103 12.83 -14.04 11.06
CA SER A 103 13.43 -15.28 10.54
C SER A 103 14.94 -15.31 10.76
N HIS A 104 15.45 -16.35 11.43
CA HIS A 104 16.88 -16.63 11.47
C HIS A 104 17.29 -17.56 10.32
N LEU A 105 18.37 -17.26 9.61
CA LEU A 105 18.76 -17.96 8.37
C LEU A 105 19.79 -19.09 8.55
N GLY A 106 19.86 -19.72 9.73
CA GLY A 106 20.87 -20.74 10.04
C GLY A 106 22.22 -20.18 10.48
N ASP A 107 23.16 -21.10 10.74
CA ASP A 107 24.44 -20.86 11.38
C ASP A 107 24.30 -20.00 12.65
N LEU A 108 23.46 -20.50 13.55
CA LEU A 108 23.25 -19.94 14.87
C LEU A 108 24.56 -19.96 15.68
N THR A 109 25.35 -21.02 15.49
CA THR A 109 26.55 -21.35 16.27
C THR A 109 27.72 -21.74 15.37
N GLN A 110 28.95 -21.66 15.87
CA GLN A 110 30.14 -21.97 15.06
C GLN A 110 30.40 -23.47 14.93
N ASN A 111 30.05 -24.27 15.92
CA ASN A 111 30.44 -25.67 15.97
C ASN A 111 29.27 -26.63 16.23
N GLY A 112 28.03 -26.11 16.37
CA GLY A 112 26.86 -26.91 16.71
C GLY A 112 26.97 -27.55 18.09
N ALA A 113 27.89 -27.05 18.93
CA ALA A 113 28.17 -27.62 20.23
C ALA A 113 27.03 -27.31 21.19
N ALA A 114 26.68 -28.27 22.05
CA ALA A 114 25.54 -28.12 22.97
C ALA A 114 25.62 -26.86 23.86
N ALA A 115 26.83 -26.44 24.25
CA ALA A 115 27.02 -25.22 25.02
C ALA A 115 26.75 -23.94 24.22
N GLU A 116 27.18 -23.88 22.95
CA GLU A 116 26.92 -22.76 22.05
C GLU A 116 25.41 -22.64 21.76
N VAL A 117 24.79 -23.77 21.43
CA VAL A 117 23.36 -23.84 21.13
C VAL A 117 22.52 -23.46 22.35
N ALA A 118 22.91 -23.92 23.55
CA ALA A 118 22.25 -23.52 24.79
C ALA A 118 22.37 -21.99 25.04
N ALA A 119 23.52 -21.39 24.74
CA ALA A 119 23.73 -19.96 24.94
C ALA A 119 22.87 -19.09 24.02
N ILE A 120 22.81 -19.39 22.71
CA ILE A 120 21.94 -18.64 21.80
C ILE A 120 20.45 -18.91 22.07
N SER A 121 20.11 -20.15 22.43
CA SER A 121 18.75 -20.52 22.87
C SER A 121 18.28 -19.69 24.06
N GLU A 122 19.16 -19.40 25.03
CA GLU A 122 18.85 -18.52 26.16
C GLU A 122 18.53 -17.09 25.72
N ALA A 123 19.27 -16.54 24.75
CA ALA A 123 18.99 -15.20 24.22
C ALA A 123 17.58 -15.13 23.61
N PHE A 124 17.18 -16.14 22.82
CA PHE A 124 15.85 -16.22 22.19
C PHE A 124 14.69 -16.33 23.19
N LYS A 125 14.93 -16.66 24.47
CA LYS A 125 13.88 -16.59 25.50
C LYS A 125 13.30 -15.19 25.68
N LEU A 126 14.00 -14.13 25.22
CA LEU A 126 13.46 -12.78 25.15
C LEU A 126 12.19 -12.72 24.29
N LEU A 127 12.19 -13.34 23.10
CA LEU A 127 11.01 -13.40 22.23
C LEU A 127 9.96 -14.36 22.78
N ASP A 128 10.37 -15.52 23.31
CA ASP A 128 9.46 -16.53 23.85
C ASP A 128 8.51 -15.96 24.92
N ARG A 129 9.05 -15.13 25.82
CA ARG A 129 8.32 -14.47 26.91
C ARG A 129 7.31 -13.42 26.41
N ARG A 130 7.54 -12.86 25.22
CA ARG A 130 6.74 -11.77 24.65
C ARG A 130 5.74 -12.24 23.62
N GLY A 131 5.89 -13.45 23.11
CA GLY A 131 4.99 -14.06 22.13
C GLY A 131 5.15 -13.47 20.73
N VAL A 132 6.33 -12.95 20.40
CA VAL A 132 6.67 -12.54 19.02
C VAL A 132 6.87 -13.81 18.20
N GLY A 133 6.25 -13.86 17.01
CA GLY A 133 6.44 -14.97 16.07
C GLY A 133 7.84 -14.93 15.48
N TYR A 134 8.52 -16.07 15.46
CA TYR A 134 9.79 -16.20 14.77
C TYR A 134 10.01 -17.62 14.25
N SER A 135 10.86 -17.74 13.24
CA SER A 135 11.39 -19.01 12.73
C SER A 135 12.90 -19.05 12.86
N VAL A 136 13.42 -20.27 12.94
CA VAL A 136 14.84 -20.57 12.85
C VAL A 136 14.98 -21.81 11.98
N LEU A 137 16.08 -21.91 11.26
CA LEU A 137 16.50 -23.10 10.51
C LEU A 137 17.95 -23.42 10.86
N ALA A 138 18.42 -24.64 10.62
CA ALA A 138 19.81 -25.01 10.87
C ALA A 138 20.70 -24.61 9.70
N GLY A 139 21.92 -24.15 9.98
CA GLY A 139 22.97 -24.00 8.98
C GLY A 139 24.01 -25.13 9.02
N ASN A 140 25.03 -25.07 8.18
CA ASN A 140 26.03 -26.13 8.09
C ASN A 140 26.95 -26.21 9.32
N HIS A 141 27.01 -25.17 10.14
CA HIS A 141 27.75 -25.15 11.40
C HIS A 141 26.93 -25.67 12.59
N ASP A 142 25.59 -25.64 12.51
CA ASP A 142 24.71 -26.08 13.61
C ASP A 142 24.51 -27.60 13.67
N VAL A 143 24.73 -28.28 12.55
CA VAL A 143 24.45 -29.69 12.34
C VAL A 143 25.55 -30.35 11.50
N LYS A 144 25.56 -31.69 11.43
CA LYS A 144 26.52 -32.41 10.58
C LYS A 144 26.30 -32.06 9.11
N SER A 145 27.13 -31.19 8.54
CA SER A 145 26.96 -30.60 7.21
C SER A 145 26.87 -31.61 6.05
N SER A 146 27.43 -32.82 6.21
CA SER A 146 27.38 -33.91 5.23
C SER A 146 26.08 -34.73 5.25
N THR A 147 25.06 -34.27 5.97
CA THR A 147 23.76 -34.95 6.12
C THR A 147 22.60 -34.01 5.78
N THR A 148 21.45 -34.61 5.49
CA THR A 148 20.17 -33.90 5.30
C THR A 148 19.39 -33.79 6.61
N ASP A 149 18.20 -33.19 6.57
CA ASP A 149 17.19 -33.18 7.63
C ASP A 149 16.84 -34.57 8.26
N GLN A 150 17.31 -35.69 7.70
CA GLN A 150 17.15 -37.05 8.26
C GLN A 150 18.30 -37.47 9.20
N ARG A 151 19.01 -36.50 9.79
CA ARG A 151 20.23 -36.73 10.58
C ARG A 151 20.00 -37.28 12.00
N GLY A 152 18.76 -37.34 12.46
CA GLY A 152 18.42 -37.71 13.85
C GLY A 152 18.61 -36.56 14.82
N ALA A 153 18.78 -36.84 16.11
CA ALA A 153 18.85 -35.80 17.14
C ALA A 153 20.13 -34.95 17.05
N THR A 154 19.99 -33.64 17.24
CA THR A 154 21.10 -32.69 17.36
C THR A 154 20.83 -31.68 18.48
N PRO A 155 21.87 -31.04 19.04
CA PRO A 155 21.66 -29.97 20.01
C PRO A 155 20.78 -28.83 19.47
N TYR A 156 20.89 -28.51 18.17
CA TYR A 156 19.99 -27.58 17.49
C TYR A 156 18.53 -28.01 17.65
N LEU A 157 18.19 -29.26 17.32
CA LEU A 157 16.81 -29.75 17.36
C LEU A 157 16.27 -29.77 18.81
N ASP A 158 17.12 -30.08 19.79
CA ASP A 158 16.74 -30.05 21.21
C ASP A 158 16.37 -28.63 21.69
N ALA A 159 17.05 -27.61 21.16
CA ALA A 159 16.88 -26.22 21.60
C ALA A 159 15.90 -25.39 20.76
N PHE A 160 15.74 -25.75 19.49
CA PHE A 160 14.98 -24.99 18.49
C PHE A 160 14.01 -25.87 17.69
N GLY A 161 13.76 -27.10 18.13
CA GLY A 161 12.77 -27.97 17.53
C GLY A 161 11.32 -27.57 17.81
N PRO A 162 10.36 -28.34 17.29
CA PRO A 162 8.93 -28.02 17.30
C PRO A 162 8.33 -27.74 18.69
N ASP A 163 8.85 -28.40 19.74
CA ASP A 163 8.35 -28.23 21.11
C ASP A 163 8.51 -26.80 21.65
N ARG A 164 9.51 -26.05 21.16
CA ARG A 164 9.69 -24.63 21.52
C ARG A 164 8.57 -23.75 20.97
N PHE A 165 8.10 -24.09 19.76
CA PHE A 165 7.12 -23.32 19.01
C PHE A 165 5.68 -23.79 19.22
N LYS A 166 5.48 -24.99 19.77
CA LYS A 166 4.16 -25.54 20.04
C LYS A 166 3.34 -24.59 20.93
N GLY A 167 2.16 -24.21 20.43
CA GLY A 167 1.27 -23.26 21.11
C GLY A 167 1.59 -21.78 20.90
N LYS A 168 2.63 -21.44 20.13
CA LYS A 168 2.82 -20.07 19.63
C LYS A 168 1.84 -19.80 18.50
N SER A 169 1.31 -18.57 18.43
CA SER A 169 0.23 -18.21 17.49
C SER A 169 0.62 -18.31 16.03
N THR A 170 1.91 -18.20 15.71
CA THR A 170 2.39 -18.26 14.34
C THR A 170 2.83 -19.65 13.91
N PHE A 171 3.02 -20.60 14.82
CA PHE A 171 3.54 -21.92 14.46
C PHE A 171 2.48 -22.75 13.74
N GLY A 172 2.71 -23.05 12.46
CA GLY A 172 1.80 -23.82 11.63
C GLY A 172 2.06 -25.33 11.68
N GLY A 173 3.32 -25.72 11.80
CA GLY A 173 3.73 -27.12 11.92
C GLY A 173 5.19 -27.35 11.58
N ALA A 174 5.60 -28.62 11.66
CA ALA A 174 6.95 -29.06 11.35
C ALA A 174 6.95 -30.40 10.59
N SER A 175 8.05 -30.70 9.91
CA SER A 175 8.33 -32.04 9.38
C SER A 175 8.39 -33.06 10.50
N ALA A 176 8.21 -34.35 10.18
CA ALA A 176 8.21 -35.42 11.17
C ALA A 176 9.54 -35.52 11.95
N ASP A 177 10.65 -35.21 11.30
CA ASP A 177 11.99 -35.09 11.90
C ASP A 177 12.22 -33.76 12.66
N GLY A 178 11.33 -32.78 12.49
CA GLY A 178 11.33 -31.49 13.19
C GLY A 178 12.29 -30.42 12.64
N TYR A 179 13.05 -30.69 11.57
CA TYR A 179 14.03 -29.75 11.03
C TYR A 179 13.45 -28.68 10.10
N ASN A 180 12.30 -28.97 9.49
CA ASN A 180 11.60 -28.02 8.64
C ASN A 180 10.36 -27.52 9.37
N THR A 181 10.09 -26.21 9.32
CA THR A 181 8.91 -25.62 9.96
C THR A 181 8.21 -24.64 9.03
N PHE A 182 6.91 -24.47 9.23
CA PHE A 182 6.20 -23.36 8.60
C PHE A 182 5.43 -22.56 9.64
N HIS A 183 5.31 -21.27 9.36
CA HIS A 183 4.67 -20.32 10.24
C HIS A 183 3.69 -19.47 9.46
N LEU A 184 2.55 -19.17 10.06
CA LEU A 184 1.49 -18.34 9.50
C LEU A 184 1.35 -17.07 10.35
N PHE A 185 1.29 -15.91 9.70
CA PHE A 185 1.01 -14.65 10.38
C PHE A 185 0.03 -13.80 9.57
N ARG A 186 -0.71 -12.91 10.25
CA ARG A 186 -1.64 -11.98 9.60
C ARG A 186 -1.03 -10.60 9.52
N ALA A 187 -1.03 -10.00 8.33
CA ALA A 187 -0.62 -8.62 8.09
C ALA A 187 -1.29 -8.09 6.82
N ALA A 188 -1.53 -6.77 6.74
CA ALA A 188 -2.26 -6.15 5.63
C ALA A 188 -3.61 -6.82 5.32
N GLY A 189 -4.32 -7.27 6.36
CA GLY A 189 -5.63 -7.91 6.25
C GLY A 189 -5.62 -9.33 5.69
N ARG A 190 -4.45 -9.94 5.42
CA ARG A 190 -4.32 -11.30 4.86
C ARG A 190 -3.33 -12.17 5.63
N GLU A 191 -3.39 -13.48 5.38
CA GLU A 191 -2.42 -14.44 5.91
C GLU A 191 -1.20 -14.56 5.00
N TRP A 192 -0.03 -14.75 5.60
CA TRP A 192 1.28 -14.93 4.98
C TRP A 192 1.95 -16.16 5.58
N MET A 193 2.79 -16.81 4.78
CA MET A 193 3.57 -17.98 5.23
C MET A 193 5.07 -17.66 5.25
N VAL A 194 5.74 -18.07 6.33
CA VAL A 194 7.19 -18.31 6.31
C VAL A 194 7.41 -19.82 6.27
N LEU A 195 8.05 -20.32 5.22
CA LEU A 195 8.45 -21.71 5.08
C LEU A 195 9.96 -21.81 5.34
N ALA A 196 10.33 -22.27 6.54
CA ALA A 196 11.71 -22.35 7.00
C ALA A 196 12.24 -23.78 6.83
N LEU A 197 13.22 -23.92 5.93
CA LEU A 197 13.76 -25.19 5.48
C LEU A 197 15.19 -25.37 5.98
N ASP A 198 15.51 -26.60 6.37
CA ASP A 198 16.83 -27.00 6.85
C ASP A 198 17.94 -26.72 5.82
N TRP A 199 19.19 -26.64 6.29
CA TRP A 199 20.40 -26.54 5.46
C TRP A 199 20.39 -27.47 4.24
N ARG A 200 19.91 -28.72 4.39
CA ARG A 200 19.79 -29.68 3.30
C ARG A 200 18.54 -30.55 3.44
N LEU A 201 17.63 -30.44 2.48
CA LEU A 201 16.44 -31.27 2.40
C LEU A 201 16.74 -32.69 1.91
N SER A 202 16.06 -33.66 2.50
CA SER A 202 15.88 -34.98 1.90
C SER A 202 14.69 -35.02 0.94
N GLU A 203 14.47 -36.16 0.28
CA GLU A 203 13.23 -36.42 -0.46
C GLU A 203 11.97 -36.23 0.40
N GLN A 204 12.03 -36.62 1.67
CA GLN A 204 10.92 -36.44 2.61
C GLN A 204 10.70 -34.96 2.94
N GLY A 205 11.79 -34.19 3.11
CA GLY A 205 11.73 -32.74 3.30
C GLY A 205 11.08 -32.01 2.13
N TYR A 206 11.48 -32.35 0.89
CA TYR A 206 10.85 -31.80 -0.32
C TYR A 206 9.35 -32.18 -0.41
N ALA A 207 8.99 -33.43 -0.14
CA ALA A 207 7.59 -33.86 -0.15
C ALA A 207 6.76 -33.08 0.88
N TRP A 208 7.27 -32.96 2.10
CA TRP A 208 6.61 -32.21 3.17
C TRP A 208 6.42 -30.73 2.81
N ALA A 209 7.44 -30.07 2.26
CA ALA A 209 7.34 -28.67 1.86
C ALA A 209 6.25 -28.45 0.79
N LYS A 210 6.15 -29.36 -0.18
CA LYS A 210 5.09 -29.34 -1.21
C LYS A 210 3.71 -29.54 -0.61
N ASP A 211 3.57 -30.50 0.31
CA ASP A 211 2.30 -30.76 0.99
C ASP A 211 1.83 -29.54 1.80
N VAL A 212 2.75 -28.82 2.46
CA VAL A 212 2.44 -27.57 3.16
C VAL A 212 1.92 -26.50 2.18
N LEU A 213 2.63 -26.25 1.09
CA LEU A 213 2.19 -25.25 0.10
C LEU A 213 0.82 -25.62 -0.50
N ALA A 214 0.63 -26.89 -0.84
CA ALA A 214 -0.63 -27.42 -1.37
C ALA A 214 -1.79 -27.32 -0.37
N ALA A 215 -1.54 -27.45 0.93
CA ALA A 215 -2.54 -27.27 1.98
C ALA A 215 -2.94 -25.80 2.19
N HIS A 216 -2.11 -24.84 1.72
CA HIS A 216 -2.31 -23.41 1.89
C HIS A 216 -2.36 -22.65 0.55
N PRO A 217 -3.16 -23.07 -0.45
CA PRO A 217 -3.00 -22.66 -1.86
C PRO A 217 -3.23 -21.16 -2.12
N LYS A 218 -3.78 -20.41 -1.16
CA LYS A 218 -4.07 -18.97 -1.28
C LYS A 218 -3.10 -18.08 -0.50
N THR A 219 -2.06 -18.65 0.08
CA THR A 219 -1.18 -17.97 1.02
C THR A 219 0.16 -17.65 0.34
N PRO A 220 0.54 -16.37 0.17
CA PRO A 220 1.87 -16.00 -0.31
C PRO A 220 2.93 -16.47 0.69
N ALA A 221 4.01 -17.02 0.16
CA ALA A 221 5.06 -17.66 0.92
C ALA A 221 6.41 -16.94 0.77
N ILE A 222 7.05 -16.72 1.91
CA ILE A 222 8.45 -16.34 2.03
C ILE A 222 9.21 -17.60 2.42
N LEU A 223 10.10 -18.06 1.56
CA LEU A 223 10.92 -19.25 1.83
C LEU A 223 12.23 -18.82 2.49
N THR A 224 12.58 -19.44 3.61
CA THR A 224 13.90 -19.28 4.24
C THR A 224 14.66 -20.60 4.19
N THR A 225 15.93 -20.53 3.82
CA THR A 225 16.87 -21.66 3.74
C THR A 225 18.25 -21.16 4.13
N HIS A 226 19.20 -22.03 4.44
CA HIS A 226 20.56 -21.56 4.71
C HIS A 226 21.33 -21.31 3.40
N GLU A 227 21.08 -22.07 2.32
CA GLU A 227 21.78 -21.91 1.03
C GLU A 227 20.83 -21.85 -0.16
N LEU A 228 21.03 -20.84 -1.02
CA LEU A 228 20.38 -20.70 -2.31
C LEU A 228 21.23 -19.87 -3.28
N VAL A 229 21.24 -18.53 -3.10
CA VAL A 229 22.06 -17.58 -3.86
C VAL A 229 23.47 -17.55 -3.29
N VAL A 230 24.48 -17.48 -4.16
CA VAL A 230 25.91 -17.44 -3.79
C VAL A 230 26.59 -16.11 -4.16
N GLU A 231 26.16 -15.49 -5.26
CA GLU A 231 26.57 -14.17 -5.72
C GLU A 231 25.44 -13.60 -6.59
N ASP A 232 25.58 -12.36 -7.09
CA ASP A 232 24.49 -11.72 -7.85
C ASP A 232 24.11 -12.56 -9.07
N ASP A 233 22.81 -12.77 -9.25
CA ASP A 233 22.18 -13.59 -10.30
C ASP A 233 22.60 -15.08 -10.37
N THR A 234 23.39 -15.57 -9.41
CA THR A 234 23.93 -16.95 -9.41
C THR A 234 23.42 -17.77 -8.22
N LEU A 235 22.96 -18.99 -8.51
CA LEU A 235 22.61 -20.00 -7.51
C LEU A 235 23.76 -20.98 -7.29
N SER A 236 23.91 -21.44 -6.07
CA SER A 236 24.74 -22.61 -5.74
C SER A 236 24.18 -23.89 -6.38
N THR A 237 24.95 -24.98 -6.39
CA THR A 237 24.46 -26.28 -6.91
C THR A 237 23.23 -26.77 -6.15
N TYR A 238 23.23 -26.67 -4.81
CA TYR A 238 22.06 -27.02 -4.02
C TYR A 238 20.93 -26.00 -4.20
N GLY A 239 21.27 -24.71 -4.32
CA GLY A 239 20.30 -23.67 -4.62
C GLY A 239 19.55 -23.91 -5.94
N GLN A 240 20.26 -24.34 -6.98
CA GLN A 240 19.63 -24.73 -8.25
C GLN A 240 18.71 -25.95 -8.06
N GLN A 241 19.12 -26.95 -7.28
CA GLN A 241 18.26 -28.09 -6.93
C GLN A 241 16.99 -27.64 -6.18
N LEU A 242 17.09 -26.73 -5.21
CA LEU A 242 15.95 -26.19 -4.49
C LEU A 242 15.03 -25.36 -5.39
N TRP A 243 15.61 -24.60 -6.32
CA TRP A 243 14.86 -23.87 -7.35
C TRP A 243 14.04 -24.84 -8.20
N ASP A 244 14.69 -25.79 -8.86
CA ASP A 244 14.08 -26.73 -9.82
C ASP A 244 13.02 -27.62 -9.16
N ARG A 245 13.24 -28.02 -7.89
CA ARG A 245 12.39 -29.01 -7.23
C ARG A 245 11.25 -28.40 -6.43
N LEU A 246 11.30 -27.12 -6.09
CA LEU A 246 10.34 -26.47 -5.20
C LEU A 246 9.98 -25.06 -5.68
N VAL A 247 10.93 -24.14 -5.80
CA VAL A 247 10.59 -22.71 -6.01
C VAL A 247 9.93 -22.46 -7.37
N GLU A 248 10.45 -23.06 -8.45
CA GLU A 248 10.00 -22.81 -9.81
C GLU A 248 8.52 -23.15 -10.04
N ASP A 249 8.04 -24.24 -9.45
CA ASP A 249 6.67 -24.75 -9.68
C ASP A 249 5.62 -24.21 -8.69
N HIS A 250 6.02 -23.40 -7.69
CA HIS A 250 5.11 -22.93 -6.65
C HIS A 250 4.96 -21.41 -6.69
N ASP A 251 3.94 -20.94 -7.41
CA ASP A 251 3.71 -19.51 -7.64
C ASP A 251 3.48 -18.70 -6.35
N GLN A 252 3.11 -19.38 -5.26
CA GLN A 252 3.01 -18.80 -3.92
C GLN A 252 4.33 -18.22 -3.40
N ILE A 253 5.47 -18.81 -3.79
CA ILE A 253 6.80 -18.36 -3.36
C ILE A 253 7.20 -17.15 -4.21
N PHE A 254 7.27 -15.98 -3.58
CA PHE A 254 7.62 -14.72 -4.25
C PHE A 254 8.92 -14.11 -3.73
N LEU A 255 9.37 -14.53 -2.54
CA LEU A 255 10.59 -14.07 -1.90
C LEU A 255 11.29 -15.27 -1.24
N THR A 256 12.58 -15.41 -1.49
CA THR A 256 13.44 -16.38 -0.80
C THR A 256 14.59 -15.68 -0.10
N LEU A 257 14.95 -16.13 1.09
CA LEU A 257 16.01 -15.54 1.91
C LEU A 257 17.00 -16.63 2.33
N ASN A 258 18.29 -16.44 2.04
CA ASN A 258 19.35 -17.35 2.48
C ASN A 258 20.56 -16.66 3.11
N GLY A 259 21.31 -17.42 3.90
CA GLY A 259 22.59 -17.03 4.53
C GLY A 259 23.76 -17.74 3.86
N HIS A 260 24.70 -18.25 4.67
CA HIS A 260 25.83 -19.11 4.27
C HIS A 260 26.95 -18.41 3.50
N TYR A 261 26.64 -17.80 2.36
CA TYR A 261 27.64 -17.15 1.50
C TYR A 261 27.82 -15.67 1.86
N TRP A 262 28.99 -15.13 1.53
CA TRP A 262 29.35 -13.73 1.76
C TRP A 262 30.15 -13.20 0.56
N PRO A 263 29.91 -11.96 0.10
CA PRO A 263 29.02 -10.92 0.63
C PRO A 263 27.53 -11.13 0.29
N ALA A 264 26.66 -10.28 0.87
CA ALA A 264 25.25 -10.23 0.49
C ALA A 264 25.08 -10.00 -1.01
N ALA A 265 24.11 -10.69 -1.63
CA ALA A 265 23.86 -10.68 -3.06
C ALA A 265 22.38 -10.92 -3.36
N ARG A 266 21.95 -10.71 -4.61
CA ARG A 266 20.55 -10.88 -5.02
C ARG A 266 20.45 -11.49 -6.41
N ALA A 267 19.37 -12.20 -6.65
CA ALA A 267 18.95 -12.65 -7.98
C ALA A 267 17.45 -12.43 -8.14
N THR A 268 16.98 -12.27 -9.38
CA THR A 268 15.55 -12.35 -9.70
C THR A 268 15.35 -13.37 -10.82
N ARG A 269 14.43 -14.31 -10.63
CA ARG A 269 14.12 -15.36 -11.62
C ARG A 269 12.61 -15.46 -11.83
N LYS A 270 12.20 -15.84 -13.04
CA LYS A 270 10.80 -16.12 -13.35
C LYS A 270 10.47 -17.56 -13.00
N ASN A 271 9.39 -17.76 -12.25
CA ASN A 271 8.84 -19.09 -11.99
C ASN A 271 8.06 -19.63 -13.21
N ALA A 272 7.55 -20.86 -13.12
CA ALA A 272 6.79 -21.50 -14.18
C ALA A 272 5.47 -20.78 -14.52
N ALA A 273 4.94 -19.94 -13.59
CA ALA A 273 3.79 -19.09 -13.83
C ALA A 273 4.12 -17.76 -14.54
N GLY A 274 5.41 -17.48 -14.78
CA GLY A 274 5.89 -16.26 -15.44
C GLY A 274 6.12 -15.06 -14.51
N HIS A 275 5.87 -15.23 -13.21
CA HIS A 275 6.06 -14.19 -12.20
C HIS A 275 7.48 -14.16 -11.67
N ASP A 276 7.94 -12.96 -11.29
CA ASP A 276 9.23 -12.79 -10.65
C ASP A 276 9.23 -13.37 -9.23
N VAL A 277 10.35 -14.01 -8.88
CA VAL A 277 10.71 -14.46 -7.54
C VAL A 277 12.01 -13.79 -7.17
N HIS A 278 12.00 -13.05 -6.06
CA HIS A 278 13.16 -12.31 -5.56
C HIS A 278 13.97 -13.20 -4.62
N LEU A 279 15.26 -13.39 -4.91
CA LEU A 279 16.13 -14.29 -4.18
C LEU A 279 17.24 -13.49 -3.51
N HIS A 280 17.27 -13.43 -2.18
CA HIS A 280 18.21 -12.58 -1.46
C HIS A 280 19.15 -13.41 -0.56
N LEU A 281 20.44 -13.27 -0.83
CA LEU A 281 21.51 -13.67 0.07
C LEU A 281 21.75 -12.55 1.09
N THR A 282 21.60 -12.87 2.38
CA THR A 282 21.83 -11.99 3.51
C THR A 282 22.71 -12.72 4.51
N ASN A 283 23.96 -12.30 4.65
CA ASN A 283 24.92 -12.80 5.64
C ASN A 283 25.76 -11.62 6.10
N TYR A 284 26.13 -11.55 7.38
CA TYR A 284 26.97 -10.49 7.95
C TYR A 284 28.15 -11.00 8.77
N GLN A 285 28.38 -12.31 8.85
CA GLN A 285 29.35 -12.91 9.77
C GLN A 285 30.77 -12.32 9.60
N ASN A 286 31.16 -11.92 8.39
CA ASN A 286 32.48 -11.36 8.09
C ASN A 286 32.56 -9.83 8.24
N ARG A 287 31.50 -9.15 8.69
CA ARG A 287 31.54 -7.73 9.08
C ARG A 287 32.16 -7.56 10.46
N TYR A 288 32.39 -6.31 10.87
CA TYR A 288 32.99 -6.01 12.18
C TYR A 288 32.23 -6.69 13.34
N PHE A 289 32.99 -7.21 14.30
CA PHE A 289 32.48 -7.91 15.49
C PHE A 289 31.56 -9.10 15.16
N GLY A 290 31.93 -9.89 14.14
CA GLY A 290 31.14 -11.05 13.70
C GLY A 290 29.78 -10.64 13.14
N GLY A 291 29.70 -9.45 12.52
CA GLY A 291 28.45 -8.84 12.10
C GLY A 291 27.57 -8.27 13.21
N ALA A 292 27.98 -8.37 14.49
CA ALA A 292 27.27 -7.81 15.64
C ALA A 292 25.75 -8.12 15.65
N ALA A 293 25.38 -9.33 15.21
CA ALA A 293 23.99 -9.79 15.06
C ALA A 293 23.08 -8.78 14.32
N MET A 294 23.60 -8.17 13.25
CA MET A 294 22.84 -7.30 12.36
C MET A 294 21.56 -7.99 11.88
N ILE A 295 20.53 -7.17 11.67
CA ILE A 295 19.26 -7.61 11.10
C ILE A 295 18.97 -6.85 9.81
N ARG A 296 18.30 -7.53 8.88
CA ARG A 296 17.72 -6.92 7.70
C ARG A 296 16.21 -6.81 7.87
N LEU A 297 15.68 -5.62 7.64
CA LEU A 297 14.28 -5.26 7.78
C LEU A 297 13.66 -5.18 6.39
N TYR A 298 12.65 -6.01 6.13
CA TYR A 298 11.87 -6.03 4.90
C TYR A 298 10.53 -5.37 5.16
N ARG A 299 10.38 -4.12 4.74
CA ARG A 299 9.18 -3.30 4.99
C ARG A 299 8.24 -3.38 3.80
N PHE A 300 7.21 -4.18 3.93
CA PHE A 300 6.15 -4.32 2.94
C PHE A 300 5.25 -3.09 3.00
N ASP A 301 5.08 -2.41 1.87
CA ASP A 301 4.13 -1.30 1.71
C ASP A 301 3.23 -1.62 0.51
N LEU A 302 2.05 -2.18 0.81
CA LEU A 302 1.12 -2.61 -0.22
C LEU A 302 0.30 -1.45 -0.80
N ASP A 303 0.49 -0.22 -0.33
CA ASP A 303 -0.11 0.98 -0.94
C ASP A 303 0.85 1.59 -1.96
N ARG A 304 2.16 1.48 -1.70
CA ARG A 304 3.22 1.84 -2.66
C ARG A 304 3.62 0.72 -3.62
N ASN A 305 3.13 -0.51 -3.41
CA ASN A 305 3.53 -1.69 -4.17
C ASN A 305 5.05 -1.93 -4.13
N VAL A 306 5.62 -1.89 -2.92
CA VAL A 306 7.07 -2.08 -2.71
C VAL A 306 7.39 -2.90 -1.46
N ILE A 307 8.62 -3.41 -1.43
CA ILE A 307 9.31 -3.86 -0.22
C ILE A 307 10.58 -3.01 -0.05
N ASP A 308 10.58 -2.12 0.93
CA ASP A 308 11.76 -1.31 1.28
C ASP A 308 12.65 -2.13 2.23
N VAL A 309 13.89 -2.41 1.82
CA VAL A 309 14.84 -3.27 2.54
C VAL A 309 15.95 -2.43 3.15
N GLU A 310 16.27 -2.67 4.41
CA GLU A 310 17.34 -1.97 5.14
C GLU A 310 18.07 -2.89 6.12
N THR A 311 19.40 -2.78 6.16
CA THR A 311 20.26 -3.47 7.12
C THR A 311 20.61 -2.54 8.27
N VAL A 312 20.47 -3.02 9.51
CA VAL A 312 20.82 -2.26 10.72
C VAL A 312 21.58 -3.14 11.71
N SER A 313 22.46 -2.54 12.52
CA SER A 313 23.08 -3.18 13.69
C SER A 313 22.48 -2.61 14.99
N PRO A 314 21.46 -3.25 15.58
CA PRO A 314 20.87 -2.78 16.83
C PRO A 314 21.88 -2.67 17.98
N TRP A 315 22.84 -3.59 18.06
CA TRP A 315 23.91 -3.57 19.07
C TRP A 315 24.77 -2.30 19.00
N ILE A 316 25.15 -1.89 17.79
CA ILE A 316 25.98 -0.71 17.58
C ILE A 316 25.12 0.56 17.74
N LEU A 317 23.91 0.58 17.18
CA LEU A 317 22.96 1.69 17.32
C LEU A 317 22.64 2.01 18.79
N GLY A 318 22.41 0.98 19.62
CA GLY A 318 22.17 1.14 21.06
C GLY A 318 23.36 1.70 21.84
N ARG A 319 24.54 1.78 21.22
CA ARG A 319 25.77 2.37 21.79
C ARG A 319 26.16 3.70 21.15
N ALA A 320 25.37 4.25 20.23
CA ALA A 320 25.70 5.48 19.51
C ALA A 320 25.85 6.74 20.39
N GLY A 321 25.35 6.71 21.63
CA GLY A 321 25.58 7.73 22.66
C GLY A 321 26.82 7.48 23.55
N LYS A 322 27.58 6.42 23.29
CA LYS A 322 28.85 6.07 23.95
C LYS A 322 30.00 6.38 22.99
N ASP A 323 31.23 6.43 23.50
CA ASP A 323 32.43 6.55 22.67
C ASP A 323 32.59 5.30 21.77
N LEU A 324 31.98 5.35 20.58
CA LEU A 324 32.12 4.32 19.56
C LEU A 324 33.56 4.26 19.07
N ASN A 325 34.04 3.07 18.71
CA ASN A 325 35.30 2.95 17.99
C ASN A 325 35.12 3.25 16.48
N GLU A 326 36.24 3.28 15.75
CA GLU A 326 36.24 3.62 14.32
C GLU A 326 35.44 2.64 13.46
N LEU A 327 35.54 1.33 13.73
CA LEU A 327 34.85 0.30 12.97
C LEU A 327 33.35 0.30 13.26
N GLU A 328 32.95 0.57 14.51
CA GLU A 328 31.54 0.73 14.88
C GLU A 328 30.87 1.89 14.14
N ARG A 329 31.58 3.02 13.96
CA ARG A 329 31.05 4.14 13.18
C ARG A 329 30.80 3.78 11.72
N GLN A 330 31.63 2.93 11.12
CA GLN A 330 31.47 2.49 9.74
C GLN A 330 30.21 1.62 9.56
N GLU A 331 29.85 0.83 10.57
CA GLU A 331 28.70 -0.08 10.53
C GLU A 331 27.35 0.56 10.90
N ILE A 332 27.32 1.84 11.33
CA ILE A 332 26.07 2.56 11.62
C ILE A 332 25.39 3.06 10.34
N GLU A 333 26.16 3.47 9.33
CA GLU A 333 25.65 4.14 8.13
C GLU A 333 25.65 3.23 6.90
N LEU A 334 25.12 2.01 7.05
CA LEU A 334 24.94 1.06 5.96
C LEU A 334 23.90 1.58 4.97
N SER A 335 24.38 2.18 3.89
CA SER A 335 23.56 2.90 2.89
C SER A 335 23.86 2.50 1.44
N GLY A 336 24.78 1.56 1.22
CA GLY A 336 25.06 1.04 -0.12
C GLY A 336 23.94 0.16 -0.67
N ASP A 337 23.98 -0.12 -1.97
CA ASP A 337 22.92 -0.84 -2.71
C ASP A 337 22.67 -2.27 -2.19
N ALA A 338 23.65 -2.87 -1.53
CA ALA A 338 23.52 -4.17 -0.87
C ALA A 338 22.79 -4.08 0.48
N ASP A 339 22.85 -2.93 1.15
CA ASP A 339 22.36 -2.74 2.52
C ASP A 339 21.02 -2.01 2.58
N ARG A 340 20.71 -1.15 1.59
CA ARG A 340 19.45 -0.41 1.48
C ARG A 340 18.97 -0.35 0.03
N PHE A 341 17.79 -0.89 -0.25
CA PHE A 341 17.20 -0.92 -1.59
C PHE A 341 15.68 -1.13 -1.54
N THR A 342 15.00 -0.94 -2.67
CA THR A 342 13.56 -1.15 -2.81
C THR A 342 13.28 -2.21 -3.87
N VAL A 343 12.41 -3.17 -3.55
CA VAL A 343 11.84 -4.11 -4.52
C VAL A 343 10.48 -3.59 -4.94
N ASN A 344 10.25 -3.41 -6.24
CA ASN A 344 8.92 -3.08 -6.77
C ASN A 344 8.13 -4.38 -6.97
N ILE A 345 6.91 -4.42 -6.45
CA ILE A 345 6.02 -5.58 -6.53
C ILE A 345 4.57 -5.11 -6.48
N ASP A 346 3.85 -5.25 -7.58
CA ASP A 346 2.39 -5.12 -7.56
C ASP A 346 1.81 -6.35 -6.87
N PHE A 347 1.48 -6.23 -5.58
CA PHE A 347 1.01 -7.37 -4.80
C PHE A 347 -0.34 -7.91 -5.29
N ALA A 348 -1.20 -7.05 -5.85
CA ALA A 348 -2.50 -7.48 -6.35
C ALA A 348 -2.34 -8.33 -7.61
N ASP A 349 -1.52 -7.85 -8.55
CA ASP A 349 -1.19 -8.59 -9.78
C ASP A 349 -0.38 -9.85 -9.46
N ARG A 350 0.69 -9.73 -8.67
CA ARG A 350 1.59 -10.85 -8.32
C ARG A 350 0.85 -12.02 -7.69
N PHE A 351 -0.21 -11.77 -6.93
CA PHE A 351 -0.97 -12.82 -6.26
C PHE A 351 -2.32 -13.12 -6.94
N ALA A 352 -2.65 -12.50 -8.06
CA ALA A 352 -3.95 -12.66 -8.73
C ALA A 352 -4.26 -14.12 -9.12
N GLY A 353 -3.23 -14.90 -9.49
CA GLY A 353 -3.38 -16.29 -9.94
C GLY A 353 -3.85 -17.26 -8.85
N PHE A 354 -3.54 -17.01 -7.58
CA PHE A 354 -3.85 -17.94 -6.48
C PHE A 354 -4.57 -17.29 -5.28
N ALA A 355 -4.47 -15.96 -5.12
CA ALA A 355 -5.11 -15.21 -4.06
C ALA A 355 -5.68 -13.86 -4.54
N PRO A 356 -6.59 -13.88 -5.54
CA PRO A 356 -7.15 -12.66 -6.12
C PRO A 356 -7.90 -11.84 -5.07
N VAL A 357 -7.80 -10.51 -5.16
CA VAL A 357 -8.66 -9.60 -4.40
C VAL A 357 -10.08 -9.73 -4.96
N PRO A 358 -11.07 -10.20 -4.19
CA PRO A 358 -12.43 -10.31 -4.70
C PRO A 358 -12.96 -8.92 -5.08
N ALA A 359 -13.48 -8.79 -6.31
CA ALA A 359 -14.21 -7.59 -6.69
C ALA A 359 -15.39 -7.40 -5.74
N ARG A 360 -15.62 -6.16 -5.30
CA ARG A 360 -16.81 -5.84 -4.50
C ARG A 360 -18.05 -6.18 -5.35
N PRO A 361 -19.07 -6.85 -4.80
CA PRO A 361 -20.27 -7.14 -5.57
C PRO A 361 -21.09 -5.87 -5.80
N ALA A 362 -21.82 -5.84 -6.91
CA ALA A 362 -22.75 -4.76 -7.21
C ALA A 362 -23.75 -4.59 -6.05
N ARG A 363 -23.97 -3.35 -5.62
CA ARG A 363 -24.82 -3.07 -4.46
C ARG A 363 -26.24 -2.75 -4.89
N PRO A 364 -27.28 -3.33 -4.28
CA PRO A 364 -28.66 -3.05 -4.64
C PRO A 364 -29.00 -1.55 -4.56
N VAL A 365 -29.77 -1.04 -5.51
CA VAL A 365 -30.23 0.37 -5.55
C VAL A 365 -30.78 0.82 -4.20
N ALA A 366 -31.64 0.00 -3.57
CA ALA A 366 -32.25 0.31 -2.29
C ALA A 366 -31.26 0.57 -1.14
N ARG A 367 -30.01 0.08 -1.23
CA ARG A 367 -28.96 0.38 -0.23
C ARG A 367 -28.25 1.71 -0.49
N ILE A 368 -28.32 2.22 -1.71
CA ILE A 368 -27.67 3.48 -2.12
C ILE A 368 -28.63 4.65 -2.00
N LEU A 369 -29.94 4.41 -2.03
CA LEU A 369 -30.93 5.46 -1.79
C LEU A 369 -30.96 5.80 -0.29
N VAL A 370 -30.44 6.98 0.06
CA VAL A 370 -30.52 7.55 1.40
C VAL A 370 -31.68 8.55 1.46
N PRO A 371 -32.22 8.89 2.65
CA PRO A 371 -33.23 9.93 2.76
C PRO A 371 -32.76 11.23 2.08
N GLY A 372 -33.60 11.79 1.21
CA GLY A 372 -33.30 12.96 0.39
C GLY A 372 -32.60 12.67 -0.94
N THR A 373 -32.40 11.41 -1.36
CA THR A 373 -31.91 11.13 -2.72
C THR A 373 -32.96 11.54 -3.75
N VAL A 374 -32.68 12.58 -4.53
CA VAL A 374 -33.61 13.14 -5.53
C VAL A 374 -33.33 12.64 -6.93
N ALA A 375 -32.11 12.18 -7.23
CA ALA A 375 -31.79 11.54 -8.50
C ALA A 375 -30.70 10.50 -8.28
N TYR A 376 -30.83 9.36 -8.97
CA TYR A 376 -29.77 8.37 -9.02
C TYR A 376 -29.76 7.66 -10.37
N TRP A 377 -28.63 7.72 -11.07
CA TRP A 377 -28.44 7.09 -12.37
C TRP A 377 -27.30 6.09 -12.31
N ARG A 378 -27.58 4.88 -12.79
CA ARG A 378 -26.62 3.78 -12.95
C ARG A 378 -26.50 3.40 -14.41
N PHE A 379 -25.33 2.87 -14.76
CA PHE A 379 -24.99 2.52 -16.13
C PHE A 379 -24.59 1.04 -16.27
N ASP A 380 -25.40 0.14 -15.69
CA ASP A 380 -25.16 -1.31 -15.70
C ASP A 380 -25.31 -1.96 -17.09
N SER A 381 -25.83 -1.22 -18.09
CA SER A 381 -25.98 -1.69 -19.47
C SER A 381 -25.89 -0.52 -20.47
N ALA A 382 -25.72 -0.86 -21.76
CA ALA A 382 -25.75 0.12 -22.84
C ALA A 382 -27.06 0.92 -22.87
N VAL A 383 -26.95 2.20 -23.22
CA VAL A 383 -28.07 3.16 -23.27
C VAL A 383 -28.33 3.55 -24.72
N THR A 384 -29.56 3.34 -25.19
CA THR A 384 -29.98 3.75 -26.55
C THR A 384 -30.73 5.07 -26.52
N ASP A 385 -31.77 5.18 -25.69
CA ASP A 385 -32.67 6.34 -25.71
C ASP A 385 -32.78 7.07 -24.36
N LYS A 386 -32.84 6.32 -23.26
CA LYS A 386 -33.19 6.86 -21.94
C LYS A 386 -32.46 6.14 -20.81
N VAL A 387 -32.07 6.89 -19.78
CA VAL A 387 -31.61 6.37 -18.48
C VAL A 387 -32.66 6.66 -17.44
N ARG A 388 -33.08 5.63 -16.71
CA ARG A 388 -34.09 5.77 -15.67
C ARG A 388 -33.47 6.36 -14.40
N ASP A 389 -34.19 7.29 -13.78
CA ASP A 389 -33.93 7.73 -12.42
C ASP A 389 -34.37 6.65 -11.42
N LEU A 390 -33.37 6.07 -10.76
CA LEU A 390 -33.54 4.99 -9.81
C LEU A 390 -33.93 5.47 -8.42
N SER A 391 -33.93 6.79 -8.17
CA SER A 391 -34.52 7.36 -6.95
C SER A 391 -36.06 7.29 -6.95
N GLY A 392 -36.67 7.23 -8.14
CA GLY A 392 -38.13 7.21 -8.32
C GLY A 392 -38.78 8.59 -8.36
N HIS A 393 -38.01 9.68 -8.45
CA HIS A 393 -38.51 11.05 -8.46
C HIS A 393 -38.73 11.63 -9.87
N GLY A 394 -38.58 10.80 -10.92
CA GLY A 394 -38.91 11.18 -12.30
C GLY A 394 -37.83 12.03 -12.99
N ASN A 395 -36.61 12.04 -12.46
CA ASN A 395 -35.47 12.76 -13.05
C ASN A 395 -34.76 11.95 -14.13
N ASP A 396 -35.53 11.27 -14.98
CA ASP A 396 -34.97 10.43 -16.03
C ASP A 396 -34.13 11.26 -17.02
N LEU A 397 -33.14 10.63 -17.66
CA LEU A 397 -32.29 11.28 -18.66
C LEU A 397 -32.60 10.77 -20.07
N GLY A 398 -32.66 11.67 -21.05
CA GLY A 398 -32.66 11.35 -22.49
C GLY A 398 -31.27 11.54 -23.11
N VAL A 399 -30.96 10.74 -24.12
CA VAL A 399 -29.72 10.86 -24.92
C VAL A 399 -29.86 12.00 -25.93
N VAL A 400 -28.83 12.85 -26.03
CA VAL A 400 -28.72 13.89 -27.06
C VAL A 400 -27.45 13.67 -27.87
N THR A 401 -27.59 13.60 -29.18
CA THR A 401 -26.49 13.40 -30.13
C THR A 401 -26.12 14.70 -30.85
N VAL A 402 -24.82 14.98 -30.95
CA VAL A 402 -24.26 16.11 -31.71
C VAL A 402 -23.28 15.58 -32.76
N GLY A 403 -23.42 16.02 -34.01
CA GLY A 403 -22.53 15.62 -35.10
C GLY A 403 -22.49 14.10 -35.39
N GLY A 404 -23.59 13.39 -35.09
CA GLY A 404 -23.67 11.92 -35.25
C GLY A 404 -22.87 11.12 -34.21
N GLY A 405 -22.51 11.73 -33.08
CA GLY A 405 -21.88 11.01 -31.96
C GLY A 405 -22.81 10.00 -31.27
N THR A 406 -22.23 9.07 -30.54
CA THR A 406 -22.94 8.00 -29.82
C THR A 406 -22.34 7.80 -28.44
N LEU A 407 -23.11 7.20 -27.53
CA LEU A 407 -22.62 6.74 -26.24
C LEU A 407 -22.20 5.27 -26.37
N GLY A 408 -20.98 4.98 -25.95
CA GLY A 408 -20.53 3.61 -25.72
C GLY A 408 -20.91 3.11 -24.33
N TRP A 409 -20.66 1.84 -24.08
CA TRP A 409 -20.80 1.22 -22.77
C TRP A 409 -19.62 0.30 -22.49
N ALA A 410 -19.19 0.25 -21.24
CA ALA A 410 -18.17 -0.67 -20.78
C ALA A 410 -18.58 -1.28 -19.43
N SER A 411 -18.15 -2.52 -19.19
CA SER A 411 -18.21 -3.15 -17.87
C SER A 411 -17.12 -2.62 -16.91
N ASP A 412 -16.20 -1.80 -17.41
CA ASP A 412 -15.18 -1.12 -16.61
C ASP A 412 -15.82 -0.06 -15.69
N HIS A 413 -15.39 -0.01 -14.43
CA HIS A 413 -15.97 0.83 -13.37
C HIS A 413 -14.99 1.05 -12.22
N HIS A 414 -15.21 2.09 -11.42
CA HIS A 414 -14.46 2.30 -10.17
C HIS A 414 -14.71 1.13 -9.19
N PRO A 415 -13.69 0.58 -8.49
CA PRO A 415 -13.88 -0.54 -7.56
C PRO A 415 -14.89 -0.31 -6.43
N ASP A 416 -15.08 0.95 -6.02
CA ASP A 416 -16.08 1.37 -5.03
C ASP A 416 -17.37 1.95 -5.63
N GLN A 417 -17.56 1.84 -6.94
CA GLN A 417 -18.84 2.17 -7.56
C GLN A 417 -19.93 1.16 -7.14
N PRO A 418 -21.18 1.58 -6.92
CA PRO A 418 -22.26 0.63 -6.62
C PRO A 418 -22.74 -0.21 -7.81
N GLY A 419 -22.91 0.40 -8.98
CA GLY A 419 -23.17 -0.26 -10.27
C GLY A 419 -21.89 -0.82 -10.90
N HIS A 420 -22.01 -1.79 -11.79
CA HIS A 420 -20.88 -2.47 -12.45
C HIS A 420 -20.86 -2.20 -13.96
N GLY A 421 -20.89 -0.92 -14.31
CA GLY A 421 -20.77 -0.46 -15.69
C GLY A 421 -20.62 1.05 -15.78
N SER A 422 -20.25 1.51 -16.96
CA SER A 422 -20.05 2.92 -17.26
C SER A 422 -20.45 3.25 -18.69
N LEU A 423 -20.79 4.51 -18.92
CA LEU A 423 -21.00 5.04 -20.26
C LEU A 423 -19.71 5.67 -20.78
N GLU A 424 -19.38 5.37 -22.02
CA GLU A 424 -18.22 5.94 -22.71
C GLU A 424 -18.67 7.09 -23.62
N PHE A 425 -18.23 8.29 -23.28
CA PHE A 425 -18.46 9.52 -24.04
C PHE A 425 -17.26 9.75 -24.95
N ARG A 426 -17.53 9.99 -26.23
CA ARG A 426 -16.51 10.25 -27.26
C ARG A 426 -16.71 11.67 -27.81
N GLY A 427 -16.63 12.64 -26.91
CA GLY A 427 -16.86 14.05 -27.16
C GLY A 427 -15.64 14.78 -27.70
N SER A 428 -15.85 15.87 -28.42
CA SER A 428 -14.81 16.82 -28.82
C SER A 428 -15.39 18.21 -29.01
N LYS A 429 -14.62 19.27 -28.74
CA LYS A 429 -15.06 20.67 -28.92
C LYS A 429 -15.01 21.16 -30.37
N SER A 430 -13.96 20.78 -31.11
CA SER A 430 -13.65 21.33 -32.43
C SER A 430 -13.24 20.24 -33.41
N PRO A 431 -14.13 19.76 -34.29
CA PRO A 431 -15.56 20.11 -34.36
C PRO A 431 -16.35 19.57 -33.18
N LEU A 432 -17.43 20.26 -32.81
CA LEU A 432 -18.31 19.81 -31.74
C LEU A 432 -19.01 18.52 -32.16
N LYS A 433 -18.71 17.43 -31.45
CA LYS A 433 -19.24 16.10 -31.75
C LYS A 433 -19.32 15.27 -30.48
N GLY A 434 -20.30 14.37 -30.40
CA GLY A 434 -20.42 13.42 -29.30
C GLY A 434 -21.87 13.13 -28.97
N ALA A 435 -22.10 12.56 -27.80
CA ALA A 435 -23.42 12.42 -27.23
C ALA A 435 -23.32 12.72 -25.73
N TYR A 436 -24.39 13.28 -25.16
CA TYR A 436 -24.51 13.55 -23.74
C TYR A 436 -25.91 13.19 -23.26
N LEU A 437 -26.13 13.18 -21.94
CA LEU A 437 -27.42 12.92 -21.34
C LEU A 437 -28.01 14.23 -20.82
N ARG A 438 -29.31 14.41 -20.94
CA ARG A 438 -30.03 15.53 -20.32
C ARG A 438 -31.25 15.03 -19.56
N THR A 439 -31.59 15.65 -18.43
CA THR A 439 -32.88 15.39 -17.77
C THR A 439 -34.04 15.69 -18.71
N VAL A 440 -35.10 14.88 -18.63
CA VAL A 440 -36.33 15.11 -19.39
C VAL A 440 -36.97 16.46 -19.05
N ASP A 441 -37.77 16.98 -19.98
CA ASP A 441 -38.54 18.20 -19.75
C ASP A 441 -39.48 18.02 -18.56
N GLY A 442 -39.52 18.99 -17.66
CA GLY A 442 -40.34 18.94 -16.44
C GLY A 442 -39.81 18.05 -15.31
N ALA A 443 -38.59 17.48 -15.43
CA ALA A 443 -37.95 16.77 -14.33
C ALA A 443 -37.87 17.66 -13.07
N PRO A 444 -38.32 17.20 -11.87
CA PRO A 444 -38.33 18.02 -10.66
C PRO A 444 -36.96 18.64 -10.30
N LEU A 445 -35.87 17.93 -10.60
CA LEU A 445 -34.50 18.40 -10.40
C LEU A 445 -34.17 19.69 -11.18
N ASN A 446 -34.84 19.93 -12.32
CA ASN A 446 -34.61 21.12 -13.15
C ASN A 446 -34.97 22.41 -12.42
N SER A 447 -35.91 22.37 -11.49
CA SER A 447 -36.35 23.52 -10.68
C SER A 447 -35.78 23.53 -9.26
N ALA A 448 -35.12 22.46 -8.82
CA ALA A 448 -34.58 22.36 -7.46
C ALA A 448 -33.49 23.41 -7.20
N THR A 449 -33.56 24.08 -6.05
CA THR A 449 -32.61 25.13 -5.64
C THR A 449 -31.71 24.74 -4.48
N PHE A 450 -32.04 23.68 -3.75
CA PHE A 450 -31.20 23.12 -2.67
C PHE A 450 -30.79 24.14 -1.60
N ASP A 451 -31.73 25.00 -1.18
CA ASP A 451 -31.50 26.03 -0.17
C ASP A 451 -31.00 25.47 1.18
N ALA A 452 -31.42 24.26 1.54
CA ALA A 452 -30.95 23.53 2.72
C ALA A 452 -29.61 22.76 2.52
N GLY A 453 -29.02 22.85 1.33
CA GLY A 453 -27.79 22.13 0.96
C GLY A 453 -28.03 20.95 0.02
N TYR A 454 -26.93 20.32 -0.42
CA TYR A 454 -26.96 19.22 -1.38
C TYR A 454 -25.70 18.37 -1.31
N THR A 455 -25.77 17.17 -1.90
CA THR A 455 -24.61 16.34 -2.25
C THR A 455 -24.77 15.86 -3.68
N ILE A 456 -23.76 16.12 -4.53
CA ILE A 456 -23.69 15.62 -5.91
C ILE A 456 -22.46 14.74 -6.01
N GLU A 457 -22.65 13.49 -6.40
CA GLU A 457 -21.59 12.48 -6.49
C GLU A 457 -21.53 11.90 -7.90
N ALA A 458 -20.32 11.69 -8.42
CA ALA A 458 -20.08 11.08 -9.71
C ALA A 458 -18.76 10.29 -9.74
N PHE A 459 -18.75 9.17 -10.46
CA PHE A 459 -17.52 8.46 -10.81
C PHE A 459 -17.12 8.78 -12.25
N TYR A 460 -15.84 8.99 -12.52
CA TYR A 460 -15.36 9.20 -13.89
C TYR A 460 -13.96 8.62 -14.11
N ARG A 461 -13.61 8.41 -15.39
CA ARG A 461 -12.27 8.01 -15.82
C ARG A 461 -11.94 8.68 -17.15
N LEU A 462 -10.72 9.21 -17.26
CA LEU A 462 -10.22 9.77 -18.51
C LEU A 462 -9.35 8.77 -19.27
N PRO A 463 -9.47 8.69 -20.60
CA PRO A 463 -8.71 7.77 -21.40
C PRO A 463 -7.28 8.27 -21.63
N ALA A 464 -6.36 7.37 -21.98
CA ALA A 464 -4.96 7.70 -22.29
C ALA A 464 -4.79 8.73 -23.43
N ASP A 465 -5.76 8.81 -24.35
CA ASP A 465 -5.79 9.74 -25.48
C ASP A 465 -6.51 11.07 -25.18
N TRP A 466 -6.83 11.35 -23.92
CA TRP A 466 -7.36 12.65 -23.53
C TRP A 466 -6.35 13.76 -23.81
N ASP A 467 -6.86 14.88 -24.32
CA ASP A 467 -6.06 15.98 -24.86
C ASP A 467 -6.72 17.32 -24.49
N PRO A 468 -6.01 18.22 -23.77
CA PRO A 468 -6.57 19.48 -23.32
C PRO A 468 -7.04 20.38 -24.46
N ALA A 469 -6.44 20.30 -25.65
CA ALA A 469 -6.83 21.15 -26.78
C ALA A 469 -8.25 20.82 -27.31
N HIS A 470 -8.71 19.58 -27.14
CA HIS A 470 -10.00 19.12 -27.66
C HIS A 470 -11.02 18.78 -26.58
N HIS A 471 -10.58 18.45 -25.36
CA HIS A 471 -11.41 17.79 -24.34
C HIS A 471 -11.52 18.57 -23.01
N ALA A 472 -10.70 19.61 -22.81
CA ALA A 472 -10.78 20.46 -21.63
C ALA A 472 -12.16 21.15 -21.52
N TRP A 473 -12.53 21.48 -20.30
CA TRP A 473 -13.79 22.12 -19.93
C TRP A 473 -15.03 21.28 -20.24
N SER A 474 -14.88 19.96 -20.35
CA SER A 474 -16.02 19.05 -20.45
C SER A 474 -16.71 18.89 -19.09
N GLY A 475 -18.04 18.95 -19.11
CA GLY A 475 -18.88 18.77 -17.92
C GLY A 475 -19.11 17.30 -17.61
N ILE A 476 -18.86 16.90 -16.37
CA ILE A 476 -19.27 15.61 -15.80
C ILE A 476 -20.76 15.68 -15.44
N VAL A 477 -21.13 16.70 -14.66
CA VAL A 477 -22.50 17.02 -14.25
C VAL A 477 -22.70 18.53 -14.33
N SER A 478 -23.69 19.00 -15.09
CA SER A 478 -23.92 20.44 -15.26
C SER A 478 -25.40 20.79 -15.19
N ARG A 479 -25.72 22.03 -14.84
CA ARG A 479 -27.05 22.62 -14.89
C ARG A 479 -27.07 23.72 -15.94
N THR A 480 -27.96 23.57 -16.91
CA THR A 480 -28.11 24.55 -18.00
C THR A 480 -28.80 25.83 -17.53
N GLY A 481 -28.79 26.83 -18.41
CA GLY A 481 -29.19 28.20 -18.10
C GLY A 481 -27.97 29.06 -17.76
N THR A 482 -27.99 30.31 -18.21
CA THR A 482 -26.88 31.23 -18.05
C THR A 482 -27.07 32.13 -16.81
N GLY A 483 -25.97 32.67 -16.29
CA GLY A 483 -26.03 33.71 -15.26
C GLY A 483 -26.91 34.89 -15.66
N GLY A 484 -26.77 35.36 -16.90
CA GLY A 484 -27.58 36.43 -17.46
C GLY A 484 -29.07 36.12 -17.46
N ALA A 485 -29.47 34.90 -17.83
CA ALA A 485 -30.87 34.47 -17.79
C ALA A 485 -31.45 34.42 -16.36
N ALA A 486 -30.60 34.19 -15.36
CA ALA A 486 -30.96 34.23 -13.95
C ALA A 486 -30.86 35.63 -13.32
N GLY A 487 -30.51 36.66 -14.11
CA GLY A 487 -30.28 38.01 -13.61
C GLY A 487 -28.99 38.20 -12.79
N LYS A 488 -28.10 37.20 -12.80
CA LYS A 488 -26.82 37.16 -12.07
C LYS A 488 -25.67 37.46 -13.01
N THR A 489 -25.35 38.74 -13.17
CA THR A 489 -24.38 39.22 -14.17
C THR A 489 -22.99 39.51 -13.61
N ALA A 490 -22.76 39.30 -12.31
CA ALA A 490 -21.40 39.30 -11.79
C ALA A 490 -20.60 38.12 -12.34
N ASP A 491 -19.32 38.35 -12.63
CA ASP A 491 -18.42 37.46 -13.37
C ASP A 491 -18.90 37.23 -14.82
N ASP A 492 -18.77 36.02 -15.36
CA ASP A 492 -19.16 35.71 -16.74
C ASP A 492 -20.65 35.34 -16.84
N PRO A 493 -21.51 36.19 -17.45
CA PRO A 493 -22.94 35.93 -17.52
C PRO A 493 -23.33 34.78 -18.46
N ASP A 494 -22.43 34.31 -19.32
CA ASP A 494 -22.68 33.22 -20.28
C ASP A 494 -22.38 31.83 -19.71
N GLU A 495 -21.67 31.77 -18.58
CA GLU A 495 -21.41 30.54 -17.83
C GLU A 495 -22.72 29.88 -17.33
N PRO A 496 -22.75 28.53 -17.27
CA PRO A 496 -23.91 27.79 -16.78
C PRO A 496 -24.16 28.05 -15.29
N LEU A 497 -25.39 27.78 -14.84
CA LEU A 497 -25.77 27.98 -13.43
C LEU A 497 -25.02 27.05 -12.47
N ALA A 498 -24.63 25.87 -12.92
CA ALA A 498 -23.71 25.00 -12.21
C ALA A 498 -22.99 24.04 -13.14
N THR A 499 -21.75 23.67 -12.83
CA THR A 499 -21.00 22.66 -13.56
C THR A 499 -19.92 22.03 -12.70
N LEU A 500 -19.84 20.70 -12.75
CA LEU A 500 -18.68 19.92 -12.34
C LEU A 500 -17.91 19.58 -13.62
N SER A 501 -16.89 20.36 -13.95
CA SER A 501 -16.12 20.24 -15.18
C SER A 501 -14.67 19.83 -14.93
N LEU A 502 -13.95 19.47 -15.99
CA LEU A 502 -12.52 19.18 -15.94
C LEU A 502 -11.72 20.28 -16.64
N SER A 503 -10.74 20.87 -15.95
CA SER A 503 -9.89 21.93 -16.54
C SER A 503 -8.94 21.39 -17.62
N ASN A 504 -8.12 22.27 -18.22
CA ASN A 504 -7.00 21.86 -19.09
C ASN A 504 -6.01 20.92 -18.39
N ASP A 505 -5.84 21.06 -17.08
CA ASP A 505 -4.95 20.21 -16.27
C ASP A 505 -5.70 19.01 -15.67
N ARG A 506 -6.92 18.72 -16.18
CA ARG A 506 -7.81 17.65 -15.70
C ARG A 506 -8.21 17.80 -14.24
N GLU A 507 -8.14 19.03 -13.70
CA GLU A 507 -8.60 19.31 -12.35
C GLU A 507 -10.13 19.36 -12.34
N PRO A 508 -10.80 18.62 -11.45
CA PRO A 508 -12.23 18.78 -11.22
C PRO A 508 -12.52 20.18 -10.68
N GLN A 509 -13.40 20.90 -11.35
CA GLN A 509 -13.89 22.21 -10.90
C GLN A 509 -15.39 22.13 -10.71
N TRP A 510 -15.85 22.45 -9.51
CA TRP A 510 -17.25 22.78 -9.29
C TRP A 510 -17.42 24.30 -9.36
N ALA A 511 -18.13 24.80 -10.36
CA ALA A 511 -18.50 26.21 -10.47
C ALA A 511 -20.02 26.33 -10.42
N MET A 512 -20.57 27.18 -9.55
CA MET A 512 -22.01 27.38 -9.46
C MET A 512 -22.40 28.78 -9.01
N ARG A 513 -23.62 29.18 -9.38
CA ARG A 513 -24.24 30.43 -8.95
C ARG A 513 -25.16 30.17 -7.77
N PRO A 514 -24.75 30.49 -6.53
CA PRO A 514 -25.60 30.29 -5.36
C PRO A 514 -26.74 31.33 -5.30
N LEU A 515 -27.74 31.05 -4.47
CA LEU A 515 -28.93 31.88 -4.32
C LEU A 515 -28.62 33.23 -3.68
N ASN A 516 -27.65 33.27 -2.77
CA ASN A 516 -27.39 34.38 -1.85
C ASN A 516 -26.32 35.40 -2.33
N GLN A 517 -25.77 35.25 -3.53
CA GLN A 517 -24.79 36.20 -4.10
C GLN A 517 -24.89 36.25 -5.63
N GLU A 518 -24.38 37.31 -6.24
CA GLU A 518 -24.43 37.52 -7.70
C GLU A 518 -23.38 36.72 -8.47
N GLY A 519 -22.18 36.54 -7.89
CA GLY A 519 -21.03 35.91 -8.55
C GLY A 519 -21.00 34.38 -8.48
N ILE A 520 -20.02 33.80 -9.17
CA ILE A 520 -19.77 32.36 -9.24
C ILE A 520 -18.92 31.91 -8.04
N ALA A 521 -19.39 30.90 -7.32
CA ALA A 521 -18.57 30.20 -6.33
C ALA A 521 -17.87 29.02 -7.01
N THR A 522 -16.55 28.90 -6.82
CA THR A 522 -15.77 27.81 -7.41
C THR A 522 -15.01 26.99 -6.37
N ASN A 523 -14.98 25.68 -6.58
CA ASN A 523 -14.13 24.71 -5.91
C ASN A 523 -13.19 24.09 -6.94
N TRP A 524 -11.94 23.85 -6.58
CA TRP A 524 -10.95 23.27 -7.48
C TRP A 524 -10.21 22.10 -6.83
N GLY A 525 -10.22 20.97 -7.52
CA GLY A 525 -9.41 19.80 -7.21
C GLY A 525 -8.00 19.90 -7.75
N GLN A 526 -7.23 18.84 -7.51
CA GLN A 526 -5.94 18.59 -8.13
C GLN A 526 -6.10 17.88 -9.47
N GLU A 527 -5.01 17.83 -10.25
CA GLU A 527 -4.92 17.02 -11.45
C GLU A 527 -5.24 15.55 -11.14
N THR A 528 -6.10 14.95 -11.97
CA THR A 528 -6.42 13.52 -11.88
C THR A 528 -5.74 12.74 -13.01
N PRO A 529 -4.85 11.77 -12.67
CA PRO A 529 -4.22 10.88 -13.64
C PRO A 529 -5.20 10.21 -14.61
N LEU A 530 -4.73 10.03 -15.86
CA LEU A 530 -5.41 9.25 -16.89
C LEU A 530 -5.47 7.78 -16.51
N GLU A 531 -6.32 7.05 -17.20
CA GLU A 531 -6.50 5.61 -17.07
C GLU A 531 -6.88 5.14 -15.65
N THR A 532 -7.27 6.09 -14.79
CA THR A 532 -7.61 5.89 -13.38
C THR A 532 -9.05 6.33 -13.15
N TRP A 533 -9.80 5.51 -12.42
CA TRP A 533 -11.14 5.88 -11.98
C TRP A 533 -11.07 6.79 -10.76
N TRP A 534 -11.96 7.78 -10.71
CA TRP A 534 -12.05 8.76 -9.63
C TRP A 534 -13.49 8.93 -9.17
N HIS A 535 -13.69 9.06 -7.86
CA HIS A 535 -14.92 9.45 -7.20
C HIS A 535 -14.89 10.92 -6.79
N LEU A 536 -15.84 11.70 -7.29
CA LEU A 536 -16.04 13.10 -6.91
C LEU A 536 -17.31 13.25 -6.09
N ALA A 537 -17.23 14.06 -5.02
CA ALA A 537 -18.41 14.48 -4.26
C ALA A 537 -18.36 15.98 -3.99
N VAL A 538 -19.43 16.69 -4.35
CA VAL A 538 -19.65 18.10 -4.02
C VAL A 538 -20.70 18.18 -2.94
N VAL A 539 -20.33 18.65 -1.75
CA VAL A 539 -21.22 18.75 -0.58
C VAL A 539 -21.43 20.21 -0.22
N ASN A 540 -22.67 20.68 -0.25
CA ASN A 540 -23.07 21.97 0.30
C ASN A 540 -23.87 21.75 1.59
N ASP A 541 -23.41 22.33 2.71
CA ASP A 541 -24.04 22.21 4.03
C ASP A 541 -25.15 23.26 4.30
N GLY A 542 -25.65 23.90 3.24
CA GLY A 542 -26.55 25.06 3.29
C GLY A 542 -25.80 26.39 3.37
N ARG A 543 -24.49 26.38 3.64
CA ARG A 543 -23.68 27.58 3.78
C ARG A 543 -22.33 27.51 3.05
N HIS A 544 -21.66 26.37 2.99
CA HIS A 544 -20.36 26.21 2.35
C HIS A 544 -20.36 24.98 1.47
N THR A 545 -19.69 25.11 0.32
CA THR A 545 -19.50 24.01 -0.62
C THR A 545 -18.10 23.43 -0.46
N THR A 546 -18.01 22.11 -0.27
CA THR A 546 -16.76 21.36 -0.19
C THR A 546 -16.76 20.32 -1.30
N LEU A 547 -15.74 20.38 -2.16
CA LEU A 547 -15.42 19.35 -3.14
C LEU A 547 -14.46 18.34 -2.52
N TYR A 548 -14.74 17.07 -2.76
CA TYR A 548 -13.94 15.92 -2.36
C TYR A 548 -13.52 15.12 -3.60
N VAL A 549 -12.28 14.66 -3.61
CA VAL A 549 -11.76 13.63 -4.53
C VAL A 549 -11.38 12.42 -3.68
N GLU A 550 -11.92 11.24 -3.98
CA GLU A 550 -11.75 10.02 -3.17
C GLU A 550 -12.07 10.23 -1.68
N GLY A 551 -13.16 10.95 -1.40
CA GLY A 551 -13.57 11.28 -0.02
C GLY A 551 -12.64 12.25 0.71
N CYS A 552 -11.61 12.78 0.05
CA CYS A 552 -10.64 13.71 0.62
C CYS A 552 -10.93 15.16 0.18
N PRO A 553 -11.06 16.12 1.11
CA PRO A 553 -11.39 17.49 0.76
C PRO A 553 -10.25 18.17 0.00
N VAL A 554 -10.57 18.88 -1.08
CA VAL A 554 -9.58 19.61 -1.88
C VAL A 554 -9.16 20.93 -1.22
N VAL A 555 -7.99 21.46 -1.58
CA VAL A 555 -7.45 22.66 -0.93
C VAL A 555 -8.19 23.94 -1.32
N ARG A 556 -8.61 24.07 -2.58
CA ARG A 556 -9.29 25.27 -3.12
C ARG A 556 -10.81 25.18 -2.93
N ASN A 557 -11.25 24.88 -1.71
CA ASN A 557 -12.66 24.99 -1.30
C ASN A 557 -12.93 26.41 -0.75
N PRO A 558 -13.94 27.14 -1.27
CA PRO A 558 -14.17 28.53 -0.89
C PRO A 558 -14.65 28.62 0.56
N LYS A 559 -14.15 29.64 1.28
CA LYS A 559 -14.63 29.98 2.63
C LYS A 559 -15.85 30.92 2.61
N ALA A 560 -16.16 31.50 1.46
CA ALA A 560 -17.32 32.36 1.27
C ALA A 560 -18.61 31.54 1.39
N ALA A 561 -19.64 32.17 1.97
CA ALA A 561 -20.94 31.53 2.12
C ALA A 561 -21.65 31.41 0.76
N SER A 562 -22.01 30.19 0.39
CA SER A 562 -22.75 29.85 -0.82
C SER A 562 -23.94 28.95 -0.45
N THR A 563 -25.16 29.43 -0.66
CA THR A 563 -26.40 28.72 -0.32
C THR A 563 -27.09 28.24 -1.59
N GLY A 564 -27.32 26.93 -1.68
CA GLY A 564 -28.03 26.31 -2.80
C GLY A 564 -27.41 26.57 -4.17
N ILE A 565 -28.23 26.35 -5.20
CA ILE A 565 -27.89 26.56 -6.62
C ILE A 565 -29.06 27.29 -7.27
N THR A 566 -28.77 28.40 -7.94
CA THR A 566 -29.76 29.16 -8.70
C THR A 566 -30.40 28.29 -9.79
N SER A 567 -31.69 28.51 -10.04
CA SER A 567 -32.45 27.79 -11.05
C SER A 567 -33.23 28.76 -11.94
N VAL A 568 -33.29 28.44 -13.23
CA VAL A 568 -34.27 29.00 -14.17
C VAL A 568 -35.20 27.91 -14.75
N GLY A 569 -35.26 26.74 -14.10
CA GLY A 569 -36.11 25.62 -14.52
C GLY A 569 -35.62 24.81 -15.72
N LEU A 570 -34.35 25.00 -16.12
CA LEU A 570 -33.76 24.30 -17.28
C LEU A 570 -33.06 22.98 -16.90
N PRO A 571 -32.86 22.08 -17.88
CA PRO A 571 -32.31 20.73 -17.66
C PRO A 571 -30.92 20.67 -17.00
N TRP A 572 -30.66 19.54 -16.35
CA TRP A 572 -29.31 19.09 -16.00
C TRP A 572 -28.73 18.20 -17.10
N LEU A 573 -27.40 18.22 -17.24
CA LEU A 573 -26.63 17.45 -18.22
C LEU A 573 -25.66 16.51 -17.52
N LEU A 574 -25.46 15.32 -18.09
CA LEU A 574 -24.29 14.48 -17.80
C LEU A 574 -23.43 14.35 -19.05
N GLY A 575 -22.14 14.64 -18.92
CA GLY A 575 -21.19 14.59 -20.03
C GLY A 575 -21.27 15.76 -21.02
N GLY A 576 -22.04 16.82 -20.71
CA GLY A 576 -22.22 17.99 -21.56
C GLY A 576 -22.02 19.29 -20.79
N TYR A 577 -21.42 20.28 -21.45
CA TYR A 577 -21.17 21.62 -20.94
C TYR A 577 -21.72 22.67 -21.89
N GLU A 578 -22.50 23.62 -21.36
CA GLU A 578 -23.04 24.74 -22.13
C GLU A 578 -22.29 26.03 -21.84
N TYR A 579 -22.15 26.85 -22.88
CA TYR A 579 -21.70 28.23 -22.78
C TYR A 579 -22.62 29.11 -23.65
N GLY A 580 -23.05 30.26 -23.11
CA GLY A 580 -23.97 31.17 -23.81
C GLY A 580 -25.32 30.54 -24.15
N GLY A 581 -25.76 29.54 -23.37
CA GLY A 581 -27.02 28.80 -23.60
C GLY A 581 -26.97 27.81 -24.77
N THR A 582 -25.78 27.42 -25.22
CA THR A 582 -25.57 26.41 -26.26
C THR A 582 -24.54 25.40 -25.81
N ILE A 583 -24.67 24.14 -26.25
CA ILE A 583 -23.68 23.10 -25.99
C ILE A 583 -22.33 23.51 -26.62
N ASP A 584 -21.29 23.60 -25.79
CA ASP A 584 -19.94 24.03 -26.19
C ASP A 584 -18.93 22.88 -26.11
N GLN A 585 -19.12 21.96 -25.17
CA GLN A 585 -18.19 20.84 -24.97
C GLN A 585 -18.92 19.56 -24.52
N ILE A 586 -18.41 18.41 -24.97
CA ILE A 586 -18.89 17.08 -24.59
C ILE A 586 -17.72 16.28 -24.02
N LEU A 587 -17.98 15.49 -22.97
CA LEU A 587 -16.99 14.66 -22.30
C LEU A 587 -16.33 13.67 -23.27
N HIS A 588 -15.00 13.55 -23.16
CA HIS A 588 -14.25 12.42 -23.69
C HIS A 588 -13.73 11.60 -22.52
N GLY A 589 -14.40 10.48 -22.23
CA GLY A 589 -14.11 9.65 -21.07
C GLY A 589 -15.30 8.81 -20.63
N ARG A 590 -15.15 8.14 -19.49
CA ARG A 590 -16.17 7.26 -18.94
C ARG A 590 -16.84 7.91 -17.74
N LEU A 591 -18.15 7.81 -17.68
CA LEU A 591 -18.96 8.22 -16.54
C LEU A 591 -19.61 6.99 -15.91
N GLY A 592 -19.40 6.86 -14.61
CA GLY A 592 -19.98 5.87 -13.74
C GLY A 592 -21.20 6.39 -12.98
N ASP A 593 -21.61 5.74 -11.90
CA ASP A 593 -22.79 6.11 -11.13
C ASP A 593 -22.82 7.62 -10.78
N VAL A 594 -23.99 8.25 -10.91
CA VAL A 594 -24.21 9.65 -10.52
C VAL A 594 -25.41 9.74 -9.57
N ARG A 595 -25.24 10.40 -8.41
CA ARG A 595 -26.28 10.57 -7.40
C ARG A 595 -26.40 12.03 -6.96
N VAL A 596 -27.64 12.49 -6.79
CA VAL A 596 -27.95 13.80 -6.21
C VAL A 596 -28.82 13.61 -4.98
N VAL A 597 -28.42 14.23 -3.87
CA VAL A 597 -29.12 14.22 -2.59
C VAL A 597 -29.39 15.66 -2.15
N GLU A 598 -30.61 15.97 -1.72
CA GLU A 598 -31.05 17.32 -1.32
C GLU A 598 -30.58 17.75 0.08
N ARG A 599 -29.45 17.21 0.53
CA ARG A 599 -28.79 17.57 1.79
C ARG A 599 -27.31 17.21 1.75
N ALA A 600 -26.55 17.77 2.68
CA ALA A 600 -25.19 17.35 2.92
C ALA A 600 -25.11 15.89 3.43
N LEU A 601 -24.19 15.12 2.87
CA LEU A 601 -23.80 13.80 3.35
C LEU A 601 -22.44 13.85 4.03
N PRO A 602 -22.24 13.10 5.14
CA PRO A 602 -20.89 12.85 5.64
C PRO A 602 -20.14 11.92 4.66
N VAL A 603 -18.81 11.97 4.67
CA VAL A 603 -17.94 11.13 3.82
C VAL A 603 -18.26 9.63 3.97
N THR A 604 -18.61 9.18 5.17
CA THR A 604 -19.02 7.78 5.45
C THR A 604 -20.33 7.36 4.79
N SER A 605 -21.04 8.29 4.14
CA SER A 605 -22.26 8.02 3.37
C SER A 605 -22.07 8.19 1.86
N PHE A 606 -20.85 8.50 1.41
CA PHE A 606 -20.55 8.64 -0.02
C PHE A 606 -20.74 7.31 -0.73
N MET A 607 -21.73 7.27 -1.63
CA MET A 607 -22.41 6.11 -2.23
C MET A 607 -22.34 4.81 -1.41
N ASN A 608 -22.52 4.97 -0.10
CA ASN A 608 -22.73 4.04 1.02
C ASN A 608 -21.96 2.71 0.99
N HIS A 609 -20.67 2.77 0.62
CA HIS A 609 -19.69 1.72 0.96
C HIS A 609 -19.23 1.88 2.41
#